data_AF-A0A0D0C5D5-F1
#
_entry.id   AF-A0A0D0C5D5-F1
#
_cell.length_a   1.000
_cell.length_b   1.000
_cell.length_c   1.000
_cell.angle_alpha   90.00
_cell.angle_beta   90.00
_cell.angle_gamma   90.00
#
_symmetry.space_group_name_H-M   'P 1'
#
loop_
_entity.id
_entity.type
_entity.pdbx_description
1 polymer ?
#
loop_
_entity_poly.entity_id
_entity_poly.type
_entity_poly.pdbx_seq_one_letter_code
_entity_poly.pdbx_strand_id
1 'polypeptide(L)' 'VPEGMDTVDAIGKFHLSAHKLECYPQFSLNIIEGAGQMDGEIIETLWASLNKIQSSTAH' A
#
# COMPACT_ATOMS: atom_id res chain seq x y z
N VAL A 1 17.30 -15.58 7.57
CA VAL A 1 18.10 -14.88 6.54
C VAL A 1 19.42 -15.62 6.43
N PRO A 2 19.87 -16.03 5.23
CA PRO A 2 21.15 -16.70 5.06
C PRO A 2 22.30 -15.88 5.67
N GLU A 3 23.36 -16.57 6.11
CA GLU A 3 24.53 -15.91 6.69
C GLU A 3 25.20 -15.01 5.63
N GLY A 4 25.46 -13.74 5.98
CA GLY A 4 26.02 -12.74 5.07
C GLY A 4 25.01 -12.01 4.16
N MET A 5 23.71 -12.17 4.39
CA MET A 5 22.67 -11.41 3.68
C MET A 5 22.11 -10.26 4.53
N ASP A 6 22.14 -9.06 3.96
CA ASP A 6 21.55 -7.85 4.56
C ASP A 6 20.04 -7.83 4.35
N THR A 7 19.32 -7.26 5.32
CA THR A 7 17.87 -7.05 5.25
C THR A 7 17.53 -5.57 5.30
N VAL A 8 16.48 -5.19 4.58
CA VAL A 8 15.89 -3.85 4.62
C VAL A 8 14.54 -3.93 5.32
N ASP A 9 14.33 -3.07 6.31
CA ASP A 9 13.02 -2.93 6.95
C ASP A 9 12.06 -2.19 6.03
N ALA A 10 10.82 -2.68 5.93
CA ALA A 10 9.78 -2.07 5.11
C ALA A 10 8.43 -2.13 5.81
N ILE A 11 7.60 -1.11 5.57
CA ILE A 11 6.20 -1.09 6.04
C ILE A 11 5.28 -1.28 4.84
N GLY A 12 4.34 -2.21 4.97
CA GLY A 12 3.32 -2.48 3.97
C GLY A 12 2.43 -1.26 3.72
N LYS A 13 1.95 -1.12 2.48
CA LYS A 13 0.94 -0.12 2.14
C LYS A 13 -0.40 -0.59 2.73
N PHE A 14 -0.84 0.04 3.81
CA PHE A 14 -2.13 -0.24 4.43
C PHE A 14 -2.98 1.03 4.48
N HIS A 15 -4.31 0.87 4.42
CA HIS A 15 -5.29 1.93 4.69
C HIS A 15 -5.41 2.21 6.21
N LEU A 16 -4.28 2.49 6.85
CA LEU A 16 -4.18 2.82 8.26
C LEU A 16 -3.52 4.20 8.40
N SER A 17 -4.10 5.05 9.24
CA SER A 17 -3.49 6.32 9.65
C SER A 17 -2.32 6.05 10.58
N ALA A 18 -1.17 5.63 10.05
CA ALA A 18 -0.02 5.32 10.89
C ALA A 18 1.32 5.43 10.16
N HIS A 19 1.74 6.65 9.81
CA HIS A 19 3.15 6.94 9.57
C HIS A 19 3.50 8.31 10.16
N LYS A 20 4.50 8.37 11.04
CA LYS A 20 5.19 9.64 11.31
C LYS A 20 5.90 10.05 10.01
N LEU A 21 5.87 11.34 9.67
CA LEU A 21 6.37 11.82 8.38
C LEU A 21 7.85 11.47 8.16
N GLU A 22 8.65 11.46 9.24
CA GLU A 22 10.06 11.08 9.25
C GLU A 22 10.34 9.61 8.87
N CYS A 23 9.37 8.71 9.07
CA CYS A 23 9.50 7.28 8.75
C CYS A 23 9.20 6.98 7.27
N TYR A 24 8.48 7.88 6.59
CA TYR A 24 8.09 7.70 5.19
C TYR A 24 9.27 7.44 4.25
N PRO A 25 10.35 8.26 4.23
CA PRO A 25 11.47 8.01 3.33
C PRO A 25 12.27 6.73 3.66
N GLN A 26 12.16 6.21 4.89
CA GLN A 26 13.01 5.12 5.38
C GLN A 26 12.42 3.74 5.10
N PHE A 27 11.10 3.60 5.21
CA PHE A 27 10.45 2.27 5.19
C PHE A 27 9.41 2.11 4.09
N SER A 28 9.20 3.13 3.25
CA SER A 28 8.21 3.08 2.19
C SER A 28 8.65 2.16 1.06
N LEU A 29 7.81 1.17 0.75
CA LEU A 29 7.94 0.31 -0.43
C LEU A 29 7.91 1.08 -1.76
N ASN A 30 7.58 2.39 -1.75
CA ASN A 30 7.69 3.22 -2.96
C ASN A 30 9.14 3.63 -3.27
N ILE A 31 10.05 3.52 -2.30
CA ILE A 31 11.40 4.08 -2.39
C ILE A 31 12.47 2.97 -2.32
N ILE A 32 12.15 1.84 -1.71
CA ILE A 32 13.06 0.69 -1.58
C ILE A 32 13.34 0.07 -2.95
N GLU A 33 14.62 0.00 -3.31
CA GLU A 33 15.08 -0.62 -4.54
C GLU A 33 14.72 -2.12 -4.57
N GLY A 34 14.23 -2.60 -5.71
CA GLY A 34 13.79 -3.98 -5.87
C GLY A 34 12.38 -4.27 -5.32
N ALA A 35 11.73 -3.30 -4.65
CA ALA A 35 10.33 -3.45 -4.27
C ALA A 35 9.42 -3.44 -5.52
N GLY A 36 8.74 -4.55 -5.76
CA GLY A 36 7.77 -4.65 -6.85
C GLY A 36 6.59 -3.69 -6.65
N GLN A 37 6.18 -3.02 -7.72
CA GLN A 37 4.93 -2.26 -7.75
C GLN A 37 3.88 -3.13 -8.44
N MET A 38 2.95 -3.66 -7.65
CA MET A 38 1.73 -4.26 -8.15
C MET A 38 0.60 -3.24 -7.94
N ASP A 39 -0.41 -3.29 -8.81
CA ASP A 39 -1.65 -2.58 -8.54
C ASP A 39 -2.21 -3.05 -7.19
N GLY A 40 -2.96 -2.19 -6.51
CA GLY A 40 -3.58 -2.52 -5.23
C GLY A 40 -4.54 -3.71 -5.33
N GLU A 41 -5.28 -4.00 -4.27
CA GLU A 41 -6.41 -4.91 -4.44
C GLU A 41 -7.33 -4.35 -5.55
N ILE A 42 -7.83 -5.19 -6.45
CA ILE A 42 -8.67 -4.73 -7.59
C ILE A 42 -9.84 -3.85 -7.13
N ILE A 43 -10.30 -4.04 -5.89
CA ILE A 43 -11.30 -3.20 -5.24
C ILE A 43 -10.82 -1.76 -5.06
N GLU A 44 -9.56 -1.50 -4.73
CA GLU A 44 -8.98 -0.16 -4.57
C GLU A 44 -8.98 0.61 -5.90
N THR A 45 -8.55 -0.05 -6.98
CA THR A 45 -8.58 0.51 -8.34
C THR A 45 -10.01 0.77 -8.80
N LEU A 46 -10.94 -0.12 -8.47
CA LEU A 46 -12.34 -0.02 -8.86
C LEU A 46 -13.18 0.85 -7.91
N TRP A 47 -12.68 1.23 -6.74
CA TRP A 47 -13.47 1.89 -5.68
C TRP A 47 -14.18 3.14 -6.18
N ALA A 48 -13.44 4.03 -6.86
CA ALA A 48 -13.99 5.27 -7.40
C ALA A 48 -15.07 5.02 -8.48
N SER A 49 -14.93 3.95 -9.26
CA SER A 49 -15.90 3.55 -10.27
C SER A 49 -17.12 2.88 -9.63
N LEU A 50 -16.91 2.01 -8.64
CA LEU A 50 -17.95 1.32 -7.88
C LEU A 50 -18.82 2.30 -7.10
N ASN A 51 -18.25 3.32 -6.47
CA ASN A 51 -19.00 4.37 -5.77
C ASN A 51 -19.94 5.14 -6.71
N LYS A 52 -19.56 5.33 -7.98
CA LYS A 52 -20.40 6.04 -8.96
C LYS A 52 -21.62 5.22 -9.40
N ILE A 53 -21.50 3.90 -9.40
CA ILE A 53 -22.61 2.99 -9.74
C ILE A 53 -23.38 2.52 -8.51
N GLN A 54 -23.00 2.96 -7.32
CA GLN A 54 -23.78 2.75 -6.10
C GLN A 54 -25.05 3.62 -6.16
N SER A 55 -26.04 3.18 -6.92
CA SER A 55 -27.42 3.64 -6.75
C SER A 55 -27.91 3.10 -5.42
N SER A 56 -28.25 4.00 -4.48
CA SER A 56 -28.95 3.62 -3.26
C SER A 56 -30.27 2.97 -3.63
N THR A 57 -30.36 1.64 -3.60
CA THR A 57 -31.64 0.97 -3.38
C THR A 57 -31.93 1.09 -1.90
N ALA A 58 -32.40 2.27 -1.49
CA ALA A 58 -33.06 2.43 -0.21
C ALA A 58 -34.34 1.57 -0.26
N HIS A 59 -34.34 0.53 0.55
CA HIS A 59 -35.51 -0.31 0.84
C HIS A 59 -36.17 0.15 2.13
#